data_AF-A0A3L6FSG4-F1
#
_entry.id   AF-A0A3L6FSG4-F1
#
_cell.length_a   1.000
_cell.length_b   1.000
_cell.length_c   1.000
_cell.angle_alpha   90.00
_cell.angle_beta   90.00
_cell.angle_gamma   90.00
#
_symmetry.space_group_name_H-M   'P 1'
#
loop_
_entity.id
_entity.type
_entity.pdbx_description
1 polymer ?
#
loop_
_entity_poly.entity_id
_entity_poly.type
_entity_poly.pdbx_seq_one_letter_code
_entity_poly.pdbx_strand_id
1 'polypeptide(L)'
;MKGGGAMRPSPMFYVHEADVVQIHHFLEECSLCAKSLSGDIFMYRGDTPFCSEECREQQIEVDRAKHRRKKRAAAHALSARSREHRHQQQLQQHHHQQQQPQPRNAGMDTRHPWVDAGFARPRAPALRV
;
A
#
# COMPACT_ATOMS: atom_id res chain seq x y z
N MET A 1 37.94 -29.64 -33.44
CA MET A 1 37.60 -28.62 -34.44
C MET A 1 37.25 -27.30 -33.75
N LYS A 2 37.57 -26.17 -34.38
CA LYS A 2 37.28 -24.82 -33.87
C LYS A 2 35.79 -24.50 -33.95
N GLY A 3 35.22 -23.94 -32.88
CA GLY A 3 33.94 -23.24 -32.90
C GLY A 3 34.16 -21.86 -32.29
N GLY A 4 34.60 -20.89 -33.09
CA GLY A 4 34.70 -19.49 -32.67
C GLY A 4 33.29 -18.92 -32.58
N GLY A 5 32.88 -18.49 -31.39
CA GLY A 5 31.60 -17.81 -31.18
C GLY A 5 31.56 -16.52 -31.99
N ALA A 6 30.66 -16.45 -32.96
CA ALA A 6 30.38 -15.23 -33.69
C ALA A 6 29.78 -14.20 -32.71
N MET A 7 30.57 -13.20 -32.34
CA MET A 7 30.09 -12.04 -31.62
C MET A 7 29.12 -11.32 -32.57
N ARG A 8 27.82 -11.31 -32.24
CA ARG A 8 26.84 -10.55 -33.01
C ARG A 8 27.22 -9.07 -32.89
N PRO A 9 27.42 -8.35 -34.01
CA PRO A 9 27.68 -6.92 -33.96
C PRO A 9 26.57 -6.25 -33.15
N SER A 10 26.95 -5.44 -32.16
CA SER A 10 26.01 -4.52 -31.52
C SER A 10 25.37 -3.73 -32.66
N PRO A 11 24.04 -3.79 -32.86
CA PRO A 11 23.42 -2.95 -33.85
C PRO A 11 23.69 -1.52 -33.38
N MET A 12 24.65 -0.84 -34.01
CA MET A 12 24.61 0.61 -34.07
C MET A 12 23.17 0.91 -34.43
N PHE A 13 22.49 1.63 -33.55
CA PHE A 13 21.07 1.91 -33.60
C PHE A 13 20.80 2.82 -34.82
N TYR A 14 20.96 2.25 -36.01
CA TYR A 14 20.55 2.85 -37.26
C TYR A 14 19.04 2.65 -37.31
N VAL A 15 18.34 3.74 -37.01
CA VAL A 15 16.91 3.88 -37.28
C VAL A 15 16.71 3.57 -38.77
N HIS A 16 15.85 2.60 -39.08
CA HIS A 16 15.56 2.28 -40.48
C HIS A 16 14.76 3.44 -41.09
N GLU A 17 14.95 3.74 -42.37
CA GLU A 17 14.20 4.80 -43.09
C GLU A 17 12.67 4.65 -42.92
N ALA A 18 12.16 3.42 -42.85
CA ALA A 18 10.75 3.13 -42.57
C ALA A 18 10.31 3.61 -41.17
N ASP A 19 11.19 3.51 -40.18
CA ASP A 19 10.94 4.02 -38.83
C ASP A 19 10.98 5.54 -38.83
N VAL A 20 11.78 6.20 -39.68
CA VAL A 20 11.79 7.68 -39.80
C VAL A 20 10.44 8.21 -40.30
N VAL A 21 9.84 7.54 -41.29
CA VAL A 21 8.49 7.90 -41.80
C VAL A 21 7.45 7.70 -40.70
N GLN A 22 7.52 6.58 -39.97
CA GLN A 22 6.64 6.34 -38.83
C GLN A 22 6.87 7.36 -37.70
N ILE A 23 8.11 7.81 -37.51
CA ILE A 23 8.46 8.86 -36.56
C ILE A 23 7.81 10.19 -36.95
N HIS A 24 7.83 10.51 -38.23
CA HIS A 24 7.19 11.71 -38.76
C HIS A 24 5.69 11.74 -38.47
N HIS A 25 5.00 10.61 -38.62
CA HIS A 25 3.55 10.53 -38.39
C HIS A 25 3.11 10.80 -36.95
N PHE A 26 3.94 10.49 -35.95
CA PHE A 26 3.61 10.81 -34.55
C PHE A 26 4.05 12.21 -34.12
N LEU A 27 4.89 12.87 -34.92
CA LEU A 27 5.44 14.22 -34.65
C LEU A 27 4.74 15.31 -35.49
N GLU A 28 3.50 15.09 -35.94
CA GLU A 28 2.79 16.06 -36.78
C GLU A 28 2.12 17.18 -35.95
N GLU A 29 1.59 16.86 -34.77
CA GLU A 29 0.76 17.77 -33.99
C GLU A 29 1.07 17.74 -32.48
N CYS A 30 0.88 18.88 -31.82
CA CYS A 30 1.04 19.02 -30.38
C CYS A 30 -0.03 18.20 -29.65
N SER A 31 0.41 17.33 -28.74
CA SER A 31 -0.46 16.40 -28.00
C SER A 31 -1.50 17.09 -27.11
N LEU A 32 -1.27 18.36 -26.74
CA LEU A 32 -2.19 19.11 -25.88
C LEU A 32 -3.17 19.99 -26.66
N CYS A 33 -2.66 20.79 -27.60
CA CYS A 33 -3.45 21.82 -28.29
C CYS A 33 -3.78 21.49 -29.74
N ALA A 34 -3.33 20.34 -30.25
CA ALA A 34 -3.55 19.84 -31.61
C ALA A 34 -3.09 20.80 -32.73
N LYS A 35 -2.21 21.77 -32.42
CA LYS A 35 -1.57 22.60 -33.43
C LYS A 35 -0.44 21.83 -34.10
N SER A 36 -0.26 22.03 -35.41
CA SER A 36 0.87 21.49 -36.15
C SER A 36 2.21 21.87 -35.50
N LEU A 37 3.10 20.90 -35.40
CA LEU A 37 4.44 21.07 -34.88
C LEU A 37 5.33 21.66 -35.98
N SER A 38 5.60 22.96 -35.86
CA SER A 38 6.60 23.64 -36.67
C SER A 38 7.68 24.19 -35.73
N GLY A 39 8.95 23.90 -36.02
CA GLY A 39 10.08 24.29 -35.20
C GLY A 39 10.39 23.33 -34.05
N ASP A 40 10.75 23.87 -32.89
CA ASP A 40 11.20 23.10 -31.73
C ASP A 40 10.08 22.23 -31.15
N ILE A 41 10.40 20.95 -30.94
CA ILE A 41 9.47 19.97 -30.38
C ILE A 41 9.88 19.66 -28.94
N PHE A 42 8.99 19.96 -27.99
CA PHE A 42 9.19 19.65 -26.59
C PHE A 42 8.63 18.24 -26.32
N MET A 43 9.48 17.29 -25.93
CA MET A 43 9.07 15.89 -25.71
C MET A 43 8.82 15.59 -24.23
N TYR A 44 7.74 14.87 -23.91
CA TYR A 44 7.54 14.26 -22.59
C TYR A 44 7.48 12.74 -22.74
N ARG A 45 8.21 12.03 -21.85
CA ARG A 45 8.38 10.57 -21.84
C ARG A 45 8.88 9.91 -23.14
N GLY A 46 9.26 10.70 -24.14
CA GLY A 46 9.84 10.23 -25.41
C GLY A 46 8.82 10.00 -26.52
N ASP A 47 7.53 10.07 -26.23
CA ASP A 47 6.44 9.70 -27.15
C ASP A 47 5.33 10.75 -27.26
N THR A 48 5.38 11.82 -26.48
CA THR A 48 4.38 12.90 -26.52
C THR A 48 5.04 14.23 -26.91
N PRO A 49 4.82 14.71 -28.15
CA PRO A 49 5.37 15.98 -28.60
C PRO A 49 4.46 17.18 -28.26
N PHE A 50 5.08 18.32 -27.97
CA PHE A 50 4.42 19.59 -27.66
C PHE A 50 5.06 20.76 -28.42
N CYS A 51 4.25 21.73 -28.84
CA CYS A 51 4.71 22.93 -29.56
C CYS A 51 5.34 24.00 -28.65
N SER A 52 5.25 23.84 -27.33
CA SER A 52 5.83 24.77 -26.35
C SER A 52 6.09 24.07 -25.02
N GLU A 53 6.99 24.63 -24.22
CA GLU A 53 7.22 24.21 -22.84
C GLU A 53 5.94 24.33 -22.01
N GLU A 54 5.16 25.40 -22.19
CA GLU A 54 3.88 25.61 -21.51
C GLU A 54 2.91 24.43 -21.76
N CYS A 55 2.79 23.96 -23.00
CA CYS A 55 1.94 22.82 -23.32
C CYS A 55 2.42 21.53 -22.61
N ARG A 56 3.74 21.33 -22.55
CA ARG A 56 4.34 20.19 -21.86
C ARG A 56 4.07 20.24 -20.35
N GLU A 57 4.24 21.41 -19.73
CA GLU A 57 4.00 21.62 -18.30
C GLU A 57 2.55 21.40 -17.91
N GLN A 58 1.60 21.89 -18.71
CA GLN A 58 0.18 21.65 -18.51
C GLN A 58 -0.13 20.14 -18.52
N GLN A 59 0.44 19.38 -19.46
CA GLN A 59 0.27 17.92 -19.48
C GLN A 59 0.87 17.25 -18.23
N ILE A 60 2.06 17.69 -17.78
CA ILE A 60 2.68 17.18 -16.55
C ILE A 60 1.79 17.43 -15.34
N GLU A 61 1.17 18.60 -15.23
CA GLU A 61 0.29 18.91 -14.10
C GLU A 61 -1.01 18.10 -14.14
N VAL A 62 -1.61 17.91 -15.33
CA VAL A 62 -2.76 17.01 -15.52
C VAL A 62 -2.43 15.59 -15.05
N ASP A 63 -1.26 15.06 -15.45
CA ASP A 63 -0.79 13.74 -15.04
C ASP A 63 -0.55 13.65 -13.54
N ARG A 64 0.10 14.66 -12.95
CA ARG A 64 0.33 14.74 -11.50
C ARG A 64 -0.99 14.78 -10.75
N ALA A 65 -1.96 15.58 -11.20
CA ALA A 65 -3.29 15.64 -10.62
C ALA A 65 -4.02 14.30 -10.71
N LYS A 66 -3.96 13.62 -11.87
CA LYS A 66 -4.52 12.28 -12.06
C LYS A 66 -3.89 11.26 -11.12
N HIS A 67 -2.56 11.30 -10.96
CA HIS A 67 -1.84 10.44 -10.01
C HIS A 67 -2.26 10.70 -8.55
N ARG A 68 -2.36 11.97 -8.14
CA ARG A 68 -2.86 12.35 -6.79
C ARG A 68 -4.28 11.83 -6.54
N ARG A 69 -5.18 11.96 -7.53
CA ARG A 69 -6.56 11.42 -7.42
C ARG A 69 -6.57 9.90 -7.25
N LYS A 70 -5.80 9.17 -8.08
CA LYS A 70 -5.67 7.70 -7.97
C LYS A 70 -5.14 7.27 -6.60
N LYS A 71 -4.10 7.95 -6.09
CA LYS A 71 -3.53 7.66 -4.76
C LYS A 71 -4.56 7.86 -3.64
N ARG A 72 -5.33 8.95 -3.69
CA ARG A 72 -6.41 9.22 -2.72
C ARG A 72 -7.51 8.17 -2.79
N ALA A 73 -7.94 7.79 -3.99
CA ALA A 73 -8.95 6.74 -4.19
C ALA A 73 -8.47 5.39 -3.64
N ALA A 74 -7.21 5.02 -3.89
CA ALA A 74 -6.62 3.79 -3.34
C ALA A 74 -6.56 3.82 -1.80
N ALA A 75 -6.10 4.94 -1.20
CA ALA A 75 -6.07 5.10 0.25
C ALA A 75 -7.47 5.02 0.89
N HIS A 76 -8.47 5.61 0.24
CA HIS A 76 -9.87 5.50 0.67
C HIS A 76 -10.37 4.05 0.59
N ALA A 77 -10.10 3.34 -0.50
CA ALA A 77 -10.48 1.94 -0.67
C ALA A 77 -9.83 1.02 0.38
N LEU A 78 -8.55 1.23 0.69
CA LEU A 78 -7.85 0.52 1.76
C LEU A 78 -8.50 0.79 3.11
N SER A 79 -8.76 2.07 3.43
CA SER A 79 -9.41 2.45 4.69
C SER A 79 -10.82 1.86 4.82
N ALA A 80 -11.60 1.85 3.73
CA ALA A 80 -12.91 1.23 3.70
C ALA A 80 -12.83 -0.28 3.98
N ARG A 81 -11.90 -1.00 3.33
CA ARG A 81 -11.66 -2.43 3.59
C ARG A 81 -11.23 -2.70 5.03
N SER A 82 -10.37 -1.85 5.62
CA SER A 82 -9.98 -1.99 7.03
C SER A 82 -11.16 -1.78 7.98
N ARG A 83 -12.07 -0.85 7.68
CA ARG A 83 -13.30 -0.65 8.48
C ARG A 83 -14.22 -1.85 8.38
N GLU A 84 -14.41 -2.38 7.17
CA GLU A 84 -15.20 -3.59 6.93
C GLU A 84 -14.64 -4.79 7.69
N HIS A 85 -13.33 -5.03 7.59
CA HIS A 85 -12.67 -6.11 8.32
C HIS A 85 -12.87 -6.00 9.83
N ARG A 86 -12.73 -4.79 10.41
CA ARG A 86 -13.00 -4.58 11.85
C ARG A 86 -14.46 -4.83 12.21
N HIS A 87 -15.39 -4.39 11.38
CA HIS A 87 -16.81 -4.64 11.60
C HIS A 87 -17.13 -6.14 11.56
N GLN A 88 -16.62 -6.85 10.56
CA GLN A 88 -16.78 -8.28 10.41
C GLN A 88 -16.16 -9.05 11.60
N GLN A 89 -14.99 -8.63 12.07
CA GLN A 89 -14.34 -9.21 13.24
C GLN A 89 -15.16 -8.98 14.51
N GLN A 90 -15.81 -7.81 14.65
CA GLN A 90 -16.68 -7.52 15.79
C GLN A 90 -17.94 -8.40 15.77
N LEU A 91 -18.55 -8.60 14.60
CA LEU A 91 -19.71 -9.49 14.44
C LEU A 91 -19.35 -10.94 14.79
N GLN A 92 -18.18 -11.42 14.34
CA GLN A 92 -17.68 -12.76 14.68
C GLN A 92 -17.46 -12.93 16.18
N GLN A 93 -16.86 -11.94 16.85
CA GLN A 93 -16.67 -11.95 18.30
C GLN A 93 -18.00 -11.99 19.05
N HIS A 94 -18.97 -11.17 18.63
CA HIS A 94 -20.30 -11.13 19.26
C HIS A 94 -21.04 -12.46 19.11
N HIS A 95 -20.95 -13.10 17.94
CA HIS A 95 -21.53 -14.41 17.70
C HIS A 95 -20.86 -15.51 18.56
N HIS A 96 -19.54 -15.47 18.71
CA HIS A 96 -18.82 -16.43 19.56
C HIS A 96 -19.24 -16.32 21.03
N GLN A 97 -19.39 -15.10 21.56
CA GLN A 97 -19.79 -14.87 22.95
C GLN A 97 -21.18 -15.46 23.26
N GLN A 98 -22.12 -15.36 22.33
CA GLN A 98 -23.48 -15.91 22.51
C GLN A 98 -23.52 -17.45 22.53
N GLN A 99 -22.51 -18.12 21.96
CA GLN A 99 -22.43 -19.58 21.94
C GLN A 99 -21.61 -20.16 23.09
N GLN A 100 -20.92 -19.34 23.89
CA GLN A 100 -20.18 -19.85 25.03
C GLN A 100 -21.17 -20.37 26.09
N PRO A 101 -20.99 -21.61 26.59
CA PRO A 101 -21.81 -22.12 27.66
C PRO A 101 -21.65 -21.23 28.89
N GLN A 102 -22.76 -20.65 29.34
CA GLN A 102 -22.78 -19.83 30.54
C GLN A 102 -22.25 -20.65 31.72
N PRO A 103 -21.38 -20.08 32.58
CA PRO A 103 -20.99 -20.76 33.79
C PRO A 103 -22.26 -21.03 34.59
N ARG A 104 -22.65 -22.31 34.68
CA ARG A 104 -23.67 -22.75 35.61
C ARG A 104 -23.22 -22.28 36.99
N ASN A 105 -24.03 -21.46 37.65
CA ASN A 105 -23.81 -21.05 39.03
C ASN A 105 -23.54 -22.33 39.83
N ALA A 106 -22.27 -22.61 40.14
CA ALA A 106 -21.95 -23.59 41.14
C ALA A 106 -22.55 -23.00 42.41
N GLY A 107 -23.65 -23.59 42.88
CA GLY A 107 -24.32 -23.16 44.10
C GLY A 107 -23.25 -22.88 45.15
N MET A 108 -23.33 -21.71 45.76
CA MET A 108 -22.49 -21.29 46.86
C MET A 108 -22.69 -22.22 48.06
N ASP A 109 -22.18 -23.46 47.99
CA ASP A 109 -21.95 -24.31 49.15
C ASP A 109 -20.60 -23.94 49.79
N THR A 110 -20.26 -22.65 49.82
CA THR A 110 -19.11 -22.15 50.56
C THR A 110 -19.51 -22.03 52.03
N ARG A 111 -19.62 -23.18 52.70
CA ARG A 111 -19.45 -23.21 54.16
C ARG A 111 -17.97 -22.95 54.43
N HIS A 112 -17.64 -21.72 54.83
CA HIS A 112 -16.32 -21.27 55.26
C HIS A 112 -15.74 -22.19 56.36
N PRO A 113 -14.68 -22.97 56.12
CA PRO A 113 -14.06 -23.80 57.16
C PRO A 113 -12.87 -23.13 57.87
N TRP A 114 -12.41 -21.95 57.43
CA TRP A 114 -11.18 -21.33 57.90
C TRP A 114 -11.43 -20.18 58.87
N VAL A 115 -12.17 -20.47 59.95
CA VAL A 115 -12.21 -19.61 61.13
C VAL A 115 -12.04 -20.52 62.34
N ASP A 116 -10.82 -20.96 62.62
CA ASP A 116 -10.40 -21.46 63.94
C ASP A 116 -8.91 -21.82 63.90
N ALA A 117 -8.05 -20.83 63.66
CA ALA A 117 -6.63 -20.94 64.00
C ALA A 117 -6.28 -19.74 64.87
N GLY A 118 -6.57 -19.89 66.16
CA GLY A 118 -6.27 -18.92 67.20
C GLY A 118 -4.80 -18.48 67.13
N PHE A 119 -4.62 -17.17 67.10
CA PHE A 119 -3.34 -16.48 67.07
C PHE A 119 -2.60 -16.70 68.40
N ALA A 120 -1.89 -17.81 68.54
CA ALA A 120 -1.02 -18.05 69.68
C ALA A 120 0.18 -17.08 69.60
N ARG A 121 0.22 -16.05 70.45
CA ARG A 121 1.37 -15.14 70.55
C ARG A 121 2.60 -15.92 71.03
N PRO A 122 3.74 -15.86 70.32
CA PRO A 122 4.97 -16.47 70.76
C PRO A 122 5.48 -15.79 72.04
N ARG A 123 5.82 -16.60 73.04
CA ARG A 123 6.45 -16.17 74.30
C ARG A 123 7.89 -15.76 74.00
N ALA A 124 8.22 -14.49 74.15
CA ALA A 124 9.56 -13.97 73.91
C ALA A 124 10.59 -14.57 74.89
N PRO A 125 11.81 -14.93 74.44
CA PRO A 125 12.86 -15.45 75.32
C PRO A 125 13.40 -14.34 76.22
N ALA A 126 13.62 -14.68 77.49
CA ALA A 126 14.23 -13.80 78.47
C ALA A 126 15.72 -13.61 78.14
N LEU A 127 16.13 -12.37 77.85
CA LEU A 127 17.55 -12.01 77.82
C LEU A 127 18.13 -12.21 79.22
N ARG A 128 19.18 -13.03 79.33
CA ARG A 128 20.09 -12.99 80.49
C ARG A 128 21.14 -11.90 80.25
N VAL A 129 21.32 -11.06 81.26
CA VAL A 129 22.43 -10.11 81.42
C VAL A 129 23.70 -10.86 81.78
#